data_AF-A0A7S3VV09-F1
#
_entry.id   AF-A0A7S3VV09-F1
#
_cell.length_a   1.000
_cell.length_b   1.000
_cell.length_c   1.000
_cell.angle_alpha   90.00
_cell.angle_beta   90.00
_cell.angle_gamma   90.00
#
_symmetry.space_group_name_H-M   'P 1'
#
loop_
_entity.id
_entity.type
_entity.pdbx_description
1 polymer ?
#
loop_
_entity_poly.entity_id
_entity_poly.type
_entity_poly.pdbx_seq_one_letter_code
_entity_poly.pdbx_strand_id
1 'polypeptide(L)'
;MQITQNSALPGGVHSTRPCHRLYKRHSSILHPPRTQAKVQNFFGKLFQKDDGDVTKKENQPQAPLPLRLFPPFQVINKNSDYSLRLYELFPVVTMEYENRAEGYGSLGNYIDGRNSDNRRFPQTQPVVMQYFPDGRKTMSMYLGGLEQGSLELASLPKPNDRSAKVDVAGGELVAVAKFEGYITPAAAESVRQKLLRALERDGVKLSQEAVEGGFRVAQYGAVYQLEQRYNELYIKVAV
;
A
#
# COMPACT_ATOMS: atom_id res chain seq x y z
N MET A 1 30.01 -21.94 67.06
CA MET A 1 30.93 -21.02 66.34
C MET A 1 30.04 -20.00 65.64
N GLN A 2 29.69 -18.87 66.26
CA GLN A 2 30.44 -17.59 66.30
C GLN A 2 30.81 -17.08 64.89
N ILE A 3 30.61 -15.83 64.47
CA ILE A 3 30.07 -14.57 65.05
C ILE A 3 30.09 -13.51 63.89
N THR A 4 29.05 -12.64 63.82
CA THR A 4 28.97 -11.20 63.40
C THR A 4 29.64 -10.65 62.11
N GLN A 5 28.90 -9.94 61.23
CA GLN A 5 28.59 -8.49 61.16
C GLN A 5 29.77 -7.50 60.91
N ASN A 6 29.54 -6.59 59.94
CA ASN A 6 29.80 -5.11 59.91
C ASN A 6 30.21 -4.67 58.49
N SER A 7 29.50 -3.83 57.74
CA SER A 7 29.17 -2.39 57.91
C SER A 7 30.38 -1.45 58.03
N ALA A 8 30.62 -0.61 57.00
CA ALA A 8 30.76 0.85 57.08
C ALA A 8 31.48 1.46 55.85
N LEU A 9 30.98 2.61 55.39
CA LEU A 9 31.61 3.58 54.47
C LEU A 9 32.86 4.24 55.14
N PRO A 10 33.73 4.94 54.38
CA PRO A 10 33.62 6.41 54.36
C PRO A 10 34.15 7.15 53.10
N GLY A 11 33.71 8.40 52.94
CA GLY A 11 34.60 9.55 52.65
C GLY A 11 34.90 9.90 51.18
N GLY A 12 34.50 11.11 50.75
CA GLY A 12 34.78 11.68 49.42
C GLY A 12 35.92 12.71 49.39
N VAL A 13 36.21 13.26 48.21
CA VAL A 13 37.08 14.44 47.97
C VAL A 13 36.71 15.16 46.65
N HIS A 14 36.40 16.48 46.75
CA HIS A 14 36.65 17.66 45.86
C HIS A 14 36.65 17.56 44.31
N SER A 15 36.36 18.59 43.48
CA SER A 15 35.97 20.01 43.58
C SER A 15 35.91 20.64 42.15
N THR A 16 35.16 21.76 41.99
CA THR A 16 35.21 22.80 40.90
C THR A 16 34.73 22.42 39.48
N ARG A 17 33.99 23.22 38.69
CA ARG A 17 33.56 24.64 38.67
C ARG A 17 32.35 24.80 37.70
N PRO A 18 31.60 25.94 37.74
CA PRO A 18 30.40 26.18 36.92
C PRO A 18 30.69 27.05 35.68
N CYS A 19 29.77 27.04 34.69
CA CYS A 19 29.77 28.04 33.61
C CYS A 19 28.33 28.52 33.30
N HIS A 20 27.99 29.71 33.80
CA HIS A 20 26.87 30.53 33.33
C HIS A 20 27.45 31.67 32.48
N ARG A 21 26.91 31.90 31.27
CA ARG A 21 27.15 33.14 30.53
C ARG A 21 25.83 33.78 30.11
N LEU A 22 25.59 34.94 30.71
CA LEU A 22 24.55 35.91 30.41
C LEU A 22 24.78 36.58 29.05
N TYR A 23 23.70 36.93 28.34
CA TYR A 23 23.70 38.03 27.39
C TYR A 23 22.54 38.99 27.66
N LYS A 24 22.93 40.27 27.83
CA LYS A 24 22.08 41.43 28.14
C LYS A 24 21.27 41.87 26.92
N ARG A 25 20.01 42.23 27.14
CA ARG A 25 19.23 43.11 26.25
C ARG A 25 19.47 44.57 26.65
N HIS A 26 19.68 45.44 25.66
CA HIS A 26 19.48 46.89 25.80
C HIS A 26 18.51 47.36 24.73
N SER A 27 17.61 48.25 25.15
CA SER A 27 16.53 48.87 24.41
C SER A 27 16.94 50.29 23.99
N SER A 28 16.50 50.75 22.81
CA SER A 28 16.18 52.16 22.59
C SER A 28 15.27 52.37 21.38
N ILE A 29 14.30 53.26 21.60
CA ILE A 29 13.17 53.68 20.76
C ILE A 29 13.57 54.96 20.00
N LEU A 30 13.06 55.19 18.76
CA LEU A 30 12.48 56.46 18.26
C LEU A 30 12.22 56.45 16.73
N HIS A 31 11.02 56.93 16.35
CA HIS A 31 10.51 57.25 14.98
C HIS A 31 10.73 58.77 14.66
N PRO A 32 10.30 59.34 13.50
CA PRO A 32 10.37 59.00 12.05
C PRO A 32 10.99 60.20 11.23
N PRO A 33 10.94 60.29 9.86
CA PRO A 33 9.75 60.84 9.19
C PRO A 33 9.41 60.29 7.77
N ARG A 34 8.17 60.64 7.37
CA ARG A 34 7.46 60.61 6.08
C ARG A 34 8.27 60.45 4.77
N THR A 35 7.77 59.52 3.93
CA THR A 35 7.45 59.82 2.52
C THR A 35 6.26 58.96 2.05
N GLN A 36 5.20 59.63 1.61
CA GLN A 36 4.04 59.06 0.93
C GLN A 36 4.42 58.63 -0.50
N ALA A 37 3.95 57.46 -0.93
CA ALA A 37 3.17 57.26 -2.17
C ALA A 37 3.30 55.82 -2.69
N LYS A 38 2.15 55.25 -3.07
CA LYS A 38 1.96 54.09 -3.97
C LYS A 38 2.39 52.70 -3.47
N VAL A 39 1.52 52.03 -2.69
CA VAL A 39 1.07 50.64 -2.99
C VAL A 39 -0.35 50.42 -2.41
N GLN A 40 -1.28 51.31 -2.74
CA GLN A 40 -2.71 51.01 -2.69
C GLN A 40 -3.17 50.90 -4.14
N ASN A 41 -2.97 49.74 -4.78
CA ASN A 41 -3.61 49.34 -6.03
C ASN A 41 -3.14 47.93 -6.46
N PHE A 42 -3.37 46.91 -5.63
CA PHE A 42 -3.29 45.52 -6.10
C PHE A 42 -4.30 44.57 -5.45
N PHE A 43 -4.81 44.91 -4.26
CA PHE A 43 -5.80 44.07 -3.55
C PHE A 43 -7.28 44.41 -3.83
N GLY A 44 -7.56 45.24 -4.83
CA GLY A 44 -8.92 45.64 -5.24
C GLY A 44 -9.45 44.96 -6.50
N LYS A 45 -8.74 43.96 -7.06
CA LYS A 45 -9.10 43.31 -8.33
C LYS A 45 -9.34 41.80 -8.27
N LEU A 46 -9.31 41.17 -7.09
CA LEU A 46 -9.51 39.71 -6.98
C LEU A 46 -10.81 39.26 -6.31
N PHE A 47 -11.65 40.19 -5.86
CA PHE A 47 -12.95 39.88 -5.28
C PHE A 47 -14.01 40.82 -5.86
N GLN A 48 -14.27 40.68 -7.16
CA GLN A 48 -15.59 41.03 -7.69
C GLN A 48 -16.53 39.87 -7.38
N LYS A 49 -17.58 40.20 -6.64
CA LYS A 49 -18.67 39.31 -6.30
C LYS A 49 -19.62 39.36 -7.49
N ASP A 50 -19.52 38.39 -8.39
CA ASP A 50 -20.53 38.17 -9.41
C ASP A 50 -21.69 37.38 -8.77
N ASP A 51 -22.76 38.09 -8.47
CA ASP A 51 -24.07 37.52 -8.15
C ASP A 51 -24.69 36.99 -9.46
N GLY A 52 -24.24 35.81 -9.89
CA GLY A 52 -24.70 35.11 -11.09
C GLY A 52 -25.20 33.70 -10.80
N ASP A 53 -26.51 33.52 -10.96
CA ASP A 53 -27.30 32.28 -11.16
C ASP A 53 -26.65 30.93 -10.78
N VAL A 54 -27.12 30.38 -9.67
CA VAL A 54 -26.87 28.99 -9.24
C VAL A 54 -27.80 28.06 -10.00
N THR A 55 -27.59 27.85 -11.29
CA THR A 55 -28.11 26.66 -11.99
C THR A 55 -27.23 26.25 -13.16
N LYS A 56 -26.98 24.94 -13.27
CA LYS A 56 -26.29 24.21 -14.36
C LYS A 56 -24.75 24.24 -14.36
N LYS A 57 -24.14 23.54 -13.38
CA LYS A 57 -22.96 22.72 -13.71
C LYS A 57 -23.45 21.50 -14.47
N GLU A 58 -23.43 21.66 -15.79
CA GLU A 58 -23.68 20.65 -16.79
C GLU A 58 -22.93 19.35 -16.47
N ASN A 59 -23.69 18.26 -16.41
CA ASN A 59 -23.19 16.89 -16.40
C ASN A 59 -22.33 16.67 -17.65
N GLN A 60 -21.04 16.96 -17.56
CA GLN A 60 -20.09 16.35 -18.47
C GLN A 60 -20.17 14.84 -18.23
N PRO A 61 -20.35 14.00 -19.27
CA PRO A 61 -20.17 12.57 -19.12
C PRO A 61 -18.78 12.38 -18.54
N GLN A 62 -18.70 11.90 -17.31
CA GLN A 62 -17.45 11.35 -16.82
C GLN A 62 -17.04 10.31 -17.85
N ALA A 63 -15.85 10.48 -18.46
CA ALA A 63 -15.31 9.45 -19.32
C ALA A 63 -15.47 8.12 -18.57
N PRO A 64 -16.05 7.07 -19.19
CA PRO A 64 -16.30 5.82 -18.49
C PRO A 64 -14.98 5.42 -17.81
N LEU A 65 -15.04 5.20 -16.49
CA LEU A 65 -13.88 4.71 -15.74
C LEU A 65 -13.29 3.56 -16.57
N PRO A 66 -11.98 3.56 -16.84
CA PRO A 66 -11.39 2.52 -17.67
C PRO A 66 -11.83 1.17 -17.12
N LEU A 67 -12.33 0.29 -17.99
CA LEU A 67 -12.77 -1.06 -17.63
C LEU A 67 -11.67 -1.68 -16.75
N ARG A 68 -11.94 -1.78 -15.43
CA ARG A 68 -11.01 -2.43 -14.52
C ARG A 68 -11.14 -3.92 -14.76
N LEU A 69 -10.11 -4.50 -15.37
CA LEU A 69 -10.04 -5.94 -15.54
C LEU A 69 -9.55 -6.56 -14.24
N PHE A 70 -10.25 -7.59 -13.81
CA PHE A 70 -9.95 -8.36 -12.61
C PHE A 70 -9.67 -9.82 -12.98
N PRO A 71 -8.82 -10.53 -12.21
CA PRO A 71 -8.71 -11.97 -12.36
C PRO A 71 -10.09 -12.64 -12.21
N PRO A 72 -10.43 -13.60 -13.07
CA PRO A 72 -11.71 -14.30 -12.99
C PRO A 72 -11.79 -15.19 -11.74
N PHE A 73 -12.91 -15.12 -11.04
CA PHE A 73 -13.21 -16.01 -9.92
C PHE A 73 -14.71 -16.24 -9.76
N GLN A 74 -15.06 -17.37 -9.13
CA GLN A 74 -16.39 -17.65 -8.63
C GLN A 74 -16.42 -17.52 -7.11
N VAL A 75 -17.43 -16.85 -6.57
CA VAL A 75 -17.70 -16.87 -5.12
C VAL A 75 -18.39 -18.18 -4.77
N ILE A 76 -17.71 -19.04 -4.03
CA ILE A 76 -18.23 -20.35 -3.58
C ILE A 76 -19.08 -20.18 -2.32
N ASN A 77 -18.62 -19.33 -1.40
CA ASN A 77 -19.35 -19.01 -0.17
C ASN A 77 -18.99 -17.59 0.29
N LYS A 78 -19.88 -16.95 1.07
CA LYS A 78 -19.66 -15.63 1.64
C LYS A 78 -20.45 -15.47 2.94
N ASN A 79 -19.78 -14.93 3.96
CA ASN A 79 -20.40 -14.48 5.20
C ASN A 79 -19.96 -13.05 5.52
N SER A 80 -20.19 -12.60 6.77
CA SER A 80 -19.80 -11.26 7.23
C SER A 80 -18.29 -11.07 7.36
N ASP A 81 -17.54 -12.14 7.58
CA ASP A 81 -16.11 -12.11 7.91
C ASP A 81 -15.24 -12.27 6.65
N TYR A 82 -15.65 -13.14 5.72
CA TYR A 82 -14.89 -13.44 4.51
C TYR A 82 -15.75 -14.00 3.36
N SER A 83 -15.14 -14.10 2.18
CA SER A 83 -15.66 -14.86 1.04
C SER A 83 -14.67 -15.95 0.61
N LEU A 84 -15.16 -17.15 0.33
CA LEU A 84 -14.41 -18.19 -0.38
C LEU A 84 -14.55 -17.96 -1.88
N ARG A 85 -13.42 -17.81 -2.57
CA ARG A 85 -13.37 -17.56 -4.02
C ARG A 85 -12.51 -18.64 -4.68
N LEU A 86 -13.08 -19.30 -5.69
CA LEU A 86 -12.33 -20.19 -6.58
C LEU A 86 -11.81 -19.33 -7.74
N TYR A 87 -10.51 -19.13 -7.79
CA TYR A 87 -9.86 -18.45 -8.90
C TYR A 87 -9.54 -19.44 -10.01
N GLU A 88 -9.89 -19.11 -11.24
CA GLU A 88 -9.41 -19.84 -12.41
C GLU A 88 -7.91 -19.60 -12.61
N LEU A 89 -7.26 -20.35 -13.48
CA LEU A 89 -5.89 -20.03 -13.88
C LEU A 89 -5.87 -18.74 -14.70
N PHE A 90 -4.92 -17.85 -14.44
CA PHE A 90 -4.74 -16.62 -15.20
C PHE A 90 -3.27 -16.20 -15.28
N PRO A 91 -2.84 -15.55 -16.37
CA PRO A 91 -1.47 -15.10 -16.52
C PRO A 91 -1.18 -13.83 -15.71
N VAL A 92 0.02 -13.76 -15.16
CA VAL A 92 0.54 -12.62 -14.42
C VAL A 92 1.93 -12.25 -14.90
N VAL A 93 2.32 -10.99 -14.70
CA VAL A 93 3.73 -10.63 -14.59
C VAL A 93 4.08 -10.53 -13.10
N THR A 94 5.18 -11.14 -12.69
CA THR A 94 5.56 -11.30 -11.29
C THR A 94 7.05 -11.11 -11.08
N MET A 95 7.43 -10.64 -9.89
CA MET A 95 8.82 -10.52 -9.46
C MET A 95 8.93 -10.67 -7.94
N GLU A 96 10.09 -11.13 -7.47
CA GLU A 96 10.48 -10.90 -6.07
C GLU A 96 10.86 -9.43 -5.88
N TYR A 97 10.58 -8.86 -4.71
CA TYR A 97 10.84 -7.44 -4.45
C TYR A 97 11.21 -7.20 -2.98
N GLU A 98 12.10 -6.21 -2.75
CA GLU A 98 12.39 -5.69 -1.42
C GLU A 98 11.67 -4.36 -1.18
N ASN A 99 11.69 -3.48 -2.18
CA ASN A 99 11.00 -2.20 -2.16
C ASN A 99 9.72 -2.26 -3.01
N ARG A 100 8.57 -1.86 -2.44
CA ARG A 100 7.30 -1.84 -3.19
C ARG A 100 7.37 -0.95 -4.43
N ALA A 101 8.06 0.19 -4.36
CA ALA A 101 8.17 1.13 -5.48
C ALA A 101 8.90 0.51 -6.68
N GLU A 102 9.92 -0.32 -6.42
CA GLU A 102 10.61 -1.10 -7.43
C GLU A 102 9.66 -2.10 -8.10
N GLY A 103 8.92 -2.87 -7.29
CA GLY A 103 7.92 -3.82 -7.78
C GLY A 103 6.86 -3.16 -8.68
N TYR A 104 6.29 -2.04 -8.22
CA TYR A 104 5.34 -1.26 -9.02
C TYR A 104 5.95 -0.73 -10.31
N GLY A 105 7.18 -0.22 -10.25
CA GLY A 105 7.88 0.34 -11.39
C GLY A 105 8.19 -0.71 -12.46
N SER A 106 8.77 -1.85 -12.06
CA SER A 106 9.17 -2.90 -13.00
C SER A 106 7.96 -3.58 -13.67
N LEU A 107 6.98 -4.02 -12.87
CA LEU A 107 5.79 -4.68 -13.42
C LEU A 107 4.90 -3.70 -14.19
N GLY A 108 4.79 -2.45 -13.74
CA GLY A 108 4.08 -1.39 -14.46
C GLY A 108 4.74 -1.08 -15.81
N ASN A 109 6.07 -1.00 -15.84
CA ASN A 109 6.83 -0.83 -17.07
C ASN A 109 6.54 -1.94 -18.09
N TYR A 110 6.47 -3.20 -17.64
CA TYR A 110 6.09 -4.32 -18.51
C TYR A 110 4.71 -4.12 -19.13
N ILE A 111 3.70 -3.78 -18.31
CA ILE A 111 2.32 -3.52 -18.74
C ILE A 111 2.27 -2.35 -19.73
N ASP A 112 3.07 -1.31 -19.50
CA ASP A 112 3.10 -0.10 -20.33
C ASP A 112 3.89 -0.26 -21.65
N GLY A 113 4.47 -1.44 -21.90
CA GLY A 113 5.15 -1.78 -23.15
C GLY A 113 6.66 -1.93 -23.07
N ARG A 114 7.28 -1.93 -21.88
CA ARG A 114 8.73 -2.23 -21.74
C ARG A 114 8.97 -3.74 -21.67
N ASN A 115 8.64 -4.41 -22.77
CA ASN A 115 8.84 -5.84 -23.00
C ASN A 115 9.39 -6.05 -24.42
N SER A 116 9.75 -7.29 -24.77
CA SER A 116 10.42 -7.62 -26.04
C SER A 116 9.70 -7.13 -27.30
N ASP A 117 8.37 -6.99 -27.22
CA ASP A 117 7.51 -6.74 -28.39
C ASP A 117 6.92 -5.32 -28.37
N ASN A 118 7.30 -4.49 -27.39
CA ASN A 118 6.67 -3.20 -27.11
C ASN A 118 5.14 -3.26 -26.93
N ARG A 119 4.62 -4.43 -26.55
CA ARG A 119 3.18 -4.68 -26.43
C ARG A 119 2.64 -4.06 -25.15
N ARG A 120 1.59 -3.24 -25.26
CA ARG A 120 0.90 -2.67 -24.09
C ARG A 120 -0.24 -3.59 -23.65
N PHE A 121 -0.40 -3.73 -22.34
CA PHE A 121 -1.51 -4.46 -21.72
C PHE A 121 -2.47 -3.46 -21.04
N PRO A 122 -3.77 -3.76 -20.96
CA PRO A 122 -4.69 -2.97 -20.14
C PRO A 122 -4.25 -2.98 -18.67
N GLN A 123 -4.49 -1.85 -17.99
CA GLN A 123 -4.27 -1.77 -16.54
C GLN A 123 -5.31 -2.63 -15.81
N THR A 124 -4.85 -3.42 -14.83
CA THR A 124 -5.68 -4.39 -14.11
C THR A 124 -5.61 -4.17 -12.60
N GLN A 125 -6.56 -4.77 -11.87
CA GLN A 125 -6.55 -4.80 -10.41
C GLN A 125 -6.98 -6.19 -9.91
N PRO A 126 -6.59 -6.59 -8.69
CA PRO A 126 -5.66 -5.90 -7.80
C PRO A 126 -4.19 -6.14 -8.16
N VAL A 127 -3.28 -5.35 -7.56
CA VAL A 127 -1.87 -5.73 -7.45
C VAL A 127 -1.73 -6.62 -6.23
N VAL A 128 -1.19 -7.83 -6.41
CA VAL A 128 -1.10 -8.83 -5.34
C VAL A 128 0.34 -8.88 -4.83
N MET A 129 0.49 -8.79 -3.51
CA MET A 129 1.75 -9.02 -2.81
C MET A 129 1.62 -10.32 -2.01
N GLN A 130 2.50 -11.29 -2.24
CA GLN A 130 2.56 -12.54 -1.49
C GLN A 130 3.75 -12.52 -0.54
N TYR A 131 3.52 -12.99 0.68
CA TYR A 131 4.49 -13.06 1.75
C TYR A 131 4.72 -14.53 2.09
N PHE A 132 5.97 -14.97 2.01
CA PHE A 132 6.36 -16.35 2.27
C PHE A 132 6.93 -16.53 3.69
N PRO A 133 6.83 -17.73 4.28
CA PRO A 133 7.36 -18.02 5.62
C PRO A 133 8.87 -17.80 5.76
N ASP A 134 9.62 -17.98 4.68
CA ASP A 134 11.07 -17.79 4.63
C ASP A 134 11.50 -16.30 4.53
N GLY A 135 10.52 -15.38 4.55
CA GLY A 135 10.75 -13.93 4.48
C GLY A 135 10.73 -13.35 3.07
N ARG A 136 10.72 -14.19 2.02
CA ARG A 136 10.61 -13.73 0.63
C ARG A 136 9.26 -13.07 0.39
N LYS A 137 9.22 -12.17 -0.59
CA LYS A 137 8.01 -11.46 -1.01
C LYS A 137 7.97 -11.35 -2.52
N THR A 138 6.82 -11.64 -3.11
CA THR A 138 6.59 -11.43 -4.54
C THR A 138 5.46 -10.45 -4.78
N MET A 139 5.55 -9.70 -5.87
CA MET A 139 4.49 -8.84 -6.36
C MET A 139 4.03 -9.36 -7.71
N SER A 140 2.73 -9.33 -7.98
CA SER A 140 2.15 -9.80 -9.23
C SER A 140 1.05 -8.88 -9.73
N MET A 141 0.97 -8.71 -11.05
CA MET A 141 -0.09 -7.98 -11.74
C MET A 141 -0.73 -8.88 -12.79
N TYR A 142 -2.06 -8.85 -12.85
CA TYR A 142 -2.84 -9.64 -13.80
C TYR A 142 -2.66 -9.14 -15.24
N LEU A 143 -2.39 -10.05 -16.17
CA LEU A 143 -2.34 -9.75 -17.60
C LEU A 143 -3.73 -9.97 -18.22
N GLY A 144 -4.59 -8.96 -18.07
CA GLY A 144 -5.95 -8.97 -18.59
C GLY A 144 -6.04 -8.63 -20.08
N GLY A 145 -7.22 -8.84 -20.66
CA GLY A 145 -7.49 -8.51 -22.07
C GLY A 145 -6.90 -9.51 -23.06
N LEU A 146 -6.54 -10.70 -22.58
CA LEU A 146 -6.22 -11.86 -23.40
C LEU A 146 -7.50 -12.63 -23.71
N GLU A 147 -7.53 -13.31 -24.86
CA GLU A 147 -8.68 -14.14 -25.21
C GLU A 147 -8.85 -15.28 -24.19
N GLN A 148 -10.10 -15.57 -23.81
CA GLN A 148 -10.37 -16.65 -22.87
C GLN A 148 -9.85 -17.97 -23.44
N GLY A 149 -9.04 -18.68 -22.67
CA GLY A 149 -8.41 -19.94 -23.08
C GLY A 149 -7.02 -19.80 -23.70
N SER A 150 -6.53 -18.60 -24.00
CA SER A 150 -5.18 -18.38 -24.55
C SER A 150 -4.08 -18.28 -23.47
N LEU A 151 -4.04 -19.23 -22.53
CA LEU A 151 -3.01 -19.32 -21.49
C LEU A 151 -1.67 -19.86 -22.05
N GLU A 152 -1.26 -19.34 -23.21
CA GLU A 152 0.00 -19.70 -23.82
C GLU A 152 1.07 -18.70 -23.36
N LEU A 153 1.71 -18.99 -22.23
CA LEU A 153 2.76 -18.13 -21.67
C LEU A 153 3.89 -17.85 -22.68
N ALA A 154 4.19 -18.80 -23.56
CA ALA A 154 5.21 -18.66 -24.59
C ALA A 154 4.89 -17.59 -25.63
N SER A 155 3.60 -17.22 -25.79
CA SER A 155 3.14 -16.14 -26.67
C SER A 155 3.23 -14.75 -26.03
N LEU A 156 3.50 -14.67 -24.72
CA LEU A 156 3.61 -13.40 -24.01
C LEU A 156 5.03 -12.84 -24.16
N PRO A 157 5.18 -11.53 -24.40
CA PRO A 157 6.48 -10.91 -24.60
C PRO A 157 7.31 -11.05 -23.34
N LYS A 158 8.63 -11.17 -23.49
CA LYS A 158 9.53 -11.31 -22.34
C LYS A 158 9.72 -9.95 -21.66
N PRO A 159 9.74 -9.88 -20.32
CA PRO A 159 10.15 -8.67 -19.63
C PRO A 159 11.58 -8.28 -20.00
N ASN A 160 11.81 -6.98 -20.19
CA ASN A 160 13.17 -6.46 -20.39
C ASN A 160 13.96 -6.44 -19.08
N ASP A 161 13.26 -6.28 -17.96
CA ASP A 161 13.81 -6.42 -16.62
C ASP A 161 13.92 -7.91 -16.27
N ARG A 162 15.15 -8.37 -15.98
CA ARG A 162 15.43 -9.79 -15.69
C ARG A 162 14.93 -10.24 -14.32
N SER A 163 14.55 -9.31 -13.43
CA SER A 163 13.94 -9.63 -12.14
C SER A 163 12.46 -10.01 -12.28
N ALA A 164 11.82 -9.60 -13.37
CA ALA A 164 10.44 -9.91 -13.68
C ALA A 164 10.33 -11.12 -14.61
N LYS A 165 9.26 -11.89 -14.44
CA LYS A 165 8.87 -12.99 -15.32
C LYS A 165 7.37 -13.01 -15.55
N VAL A 166 6.96 -13.60 -16.67
CA VAL A 166 5.57 -13.97 -16.89
C VAL A 166 5.34 -15.35 -16.26
N ASP A 167 4.22 -15.51 -15.56
CA ASP A 167 3.86 -16.73 -14.83
C ASP A 167 2.34 -16.96 -14.85
N VAL A 168 1.87 -18.05 -14.25
CA VAL A 168 0.45 -18.34 -14.03
C VAL A 168 0.15 -18.27 -12.53
N ALA A 169 -0.98 -17.65 -12.20
CA ALA A 169 -1.56 -17.63 -10.87
C ALA A 169 -3.00 -18.18 -10.90
N GLY A 170 -3.60 -18.37 -9.73
CA GLY A 170 -4.96 -18.91 -9.61
C GLY A 170 -4.99 -20.43 -9.59
N GLY A 171 -6.08 -21.03 -10.08
CA GLY A 171 -6.31 -22.48 -9.98
C GLY A 171 -6.43 -22.97 -8.53
N GLU A 172 -6.99 -22.14 -7.66
CA GLU A 172 -6.96 -22.34 -6.21
C GLU A 172 -8.18 -21.74 -5.52
N LEU A 173 -8.55 -22.35 -4.39
CA LEU A 173 -9.58 -21.82 -3.49
C LEU A 173 -8.92 -20.90 -2.46
N VAL A 174 -9.47 -19.68 -2.33
CA VAL A 174 -8.91 -18.62 -1.49
C VAL A 174 -9.98 -18.05 -0.58
N ALA A 175 -9.67 -17.95 0.72
CA ALA A 175 -10.44 -17.17 1.66
C ALA A 175 -10.00 -15.70 1.60
N VAL A 176 -10.96 -14.80 1.45
CA VAL A 176 -10.72 -13.37 1.24
C VAL A 176 -11.43 -12.51 2.28
N ALA A 177 -10.65 -11.75 3.06
CA ALA A 177 -11.15 -10.74 3.99
C ALA A 177 -10.88 -9.33 3.46
N LYS A 178 -11.89 -8.45 3.52
CA LYS A 178 -11.74 -7.04 3.14
C LYS A 178 -11.24 -6.22 4.33
N PHE A 179 -10.43 -5.22 4.07
CA PHE A 179 -10.03 -4.24 5.07
C PHE A 179 -9.73 -2.88 4.45
N GLU A 180 -9.74 -1.86 5.28
CA GLU A 180 -9.60 -0.46 4.86
C GLU A 180 -8.25 0.12 5.31
N GLY A 181 -7.81 1.16 4.61
CA GLY A 181 -6.63 1.94 4.97
C GLY A 181 -5.35 1.49 4.28
N TYR A 182 -4.20 1.86 4.84
CA TYR A 182 -2.90 1.54 4.27
C TYR A 182 -2.45 0.13 4.60
N ILE A 183 -1.80 -0.53 3.65
CA ILE A 183 -1.19 -1.85 3.87
C ILE A 183 0.11 -1.69 4.64
N THR A 184 0.01 -1.72 5.96
CA THR A 184 1.16 -1.82 6.88
C THR A 184 1.29 -3.25 7.40
N PRO A 185 2.48 -3.67 7.90
CA PRO A 185 2.64 -4.99 8.51
C PRO A 185 1.63 -5.24 9.64
N ALA A 186 1.40 -4.25 10.50
CA ALA A 186 0.45 -4.35 11.60
C ALA A 186 -1.01 -4.49 11.12
N ALA A 187 -1.41 -3.74 10.08
CA ALA A 187 -2.75 -3.84 9.51
C ALA A 187 -2.98 -5.20 8.85
N ALA A 188 -2.02 -5.67 8.05
CA ALA A 188 -2.09 -6.98 7.40
C ALA A 188 -2.18 -8.10 8.44
N GLU A 189 -1.34 -8.08 9.48
CA GLU A 189 -1.35 -9.11 10.52
C GLU A 189 -2.65 -9.09 11.34
N SER A 190 -3.19 -7.90 11.67
CA SER A 190 -4.47 -7.78 12.37
C SER A 190 -5.61 -8.45 11.59
N VAL A 191 -5.68 -8.20 10.27
CA VAL A 191 -6.70 -8.79 9.39
C VAL A 191 -6.48 -10.29 9.21
N ARG A 192 -5.21 -10.71 9.05
CA ARG A 192 -4.83 -12.12 8.94
C ARG A 192 -5.31 -12.92 10.15
N GLN A 193 -5.07 -12.41 11.35
CA GLN A 193 -5.50 -13.06 12.59
C GLN A 193 -7.02 -13.13 12.73
N LYS A 194 -7.76 -12.12 12.28
CA LYS A 194 -9.23 -12.16 12.25
C LYS A 194 -9.72 -13.22 11.26
N LEU A 195 -9.13 -13.29 10.07
CA LEU A 195 -9.49 -14.26 9.05
C LEU A 195 -9.18 -15.69 9.51
N LEU A 196 -8.00 -15.94 10.07
CA LEU A 196 -7.63 -17.26 10.61
C LEU A 196 -8.62 -17.77 11.65
N ARG A 197 -9.01 -16.92 12.61
CA ARG A 197 -10.02 -17.28 13.62
C ARG A 197 -11.39 -17.58 13.02
N ALA A 198 -11.80 -16.83 12.00
CA ALA A 198 -13.08 -17.07 11.32
C ALA A 198 -13.05 -18.41 10.55
N LEU A 199 -11.93 -18.72 9.89
CA LEU A 199 -11.75 -19.99 9.17
C LEU A 199 -11.71 -21.19 10.14
N GLU A 200 -11.01 -21.06 11.27
CA GLU A 200 -10.99 -22.08 12.32
C GLU A 200 -12.38 -22.33 12.91
N ARG A 201 -13.11 -21.26 13.27
CA ARG A 201 -14.49 -21.33 13.76
C ARG A 201 -15.41 -22.07 12.79
N ASP A 202 -15.23 -21.83 11.48
CA ASP A 202 -16.07 -22.39 10.43
C ASP A 202 -15.57 -23.77 9.93
N GLY A 203 -14.50 -24.31 10.51
CA GLY A 203 -13.94 -25.62 10.13
C GLY A 203 -13.26 -25.66 8.76
N VAL A 204 -12.84 -24.51 8.22
CA VAL A 204 -12.18 -24.40 6.91
C VAL A 204 -10.69 -24.71 7.06
N LYS A 205 -10.24 -25.77 6.38
CA LYS A 205 -8.83 -26.20 6.43
C LYS A 205 -7.94 -25.29 5.59
N LEU A 206 -6.80 -24.91 6.14
CA LEU A 206 -5.78 -24.13 5.45
C LEU A 206 -4.94 -25.03 4.54
N SER A 207 -4.40 -24.46 3.46
CA SER A 207 -3.35 -25.12 2.68
C SER A 207 -2.04 -25.18 3.47
N GLN A 208 -1.11 -26.07 3.09
CA GLN A 208 0.20 -26.18 3.76
C GLN A 208 0.96 -24.85 3.78
N GLU A 209 0.98 -24.13 2.66
CA GLU A 209 1.57 -22.79 2.55
C GLU A 209 1.01 -21.82 3.62
N ALA A 210 -0.31 -21.83 3.80
CA ALA A 210 -0.99 -20.98 4.77
C ALA A 210 -0.71 -21.39 6.22
N VAL A 211 -0.62 -22.70 6.49
CA VAL A 211 -0.24 -23.25 7.81
C VAL A 211 1.17 -22.80 8.20
N GLU A 212 2.11 -22.80 7.26
CA GLU A 212 3.48 -22.35 7.48
C GLU A 212 3.60 -20.82 7.64
N GLY A 213 2.52 -20.09 7.36
CA GLY A 213 2.44 -18.65 7.59
C GLY A 213 2.29 -17.81 6.33
N GLY A 214 2.23 -18.42 5.14
CA GLY A 214 2.05 -17.72 3.88
C GLY A 214 0.69 -17.02 3.76
N PHE A 215 0.69 -15.82 3.18
CA PHE A 215 -0.54 -15.06 2.90
C PHE A 215 -0.30 -14.05 1.78
N ARG A 216 -1.38 -13.47 1.26
CA ARG A 216 -1.30 -12.43 0.23
C ARG A 216 -2.12 -11.22 0.62
N VAL A 217 -1.71 -10.06 0.13
CA VAL A 217 -2.48 -8.82 0.23
C VAL A 217 -2.72 -8.30 -1.18
N ALA A 218 -3.99 -8.03 -1.48
CA ALA A 218 -4.43 -7.50 -2.75
C ALA A 218 -4.77 -6.01 -2.59
N GLN A 219 -3.99 -5.17 -3.26
CA GLN A 219 -4.14 -3.72 -3.22
C GLN A 219 -5.01 -3.25 -4.38
N TYR A 220 -6.05 -2.48 -4.06
CA TYR A 220 -6.90 -1.81 -5.05
C TYR A 220 -6.68 -0.29 -5.03
N GLY A 221 -7.07 0.37 -6.12
CA GLY A 221 -6.93 1.81 -6.28
C GLY A 221 -5.51 2.24 -6.67
N ALA A 222 -5.37 3.50 -7.06
CA ALA A 222 -4.07 4.04 -7.44
C ALA A 222 -3.15 4.20 -6.22
N VAL A 223 -1.84 4.00 -6.42
CA VAL A 223 -0.83 4.08 -5.35
C VAL A 223 -0.80 5.45 -4.65
N TYR A 224 -1.31 6.52 -5.28
CA TYR A 224 -1.33 7.90 -4.76
C TYR A 224 -2.73 8.52 -4.59
N GLN A 225 -3.79 7.72 -4.46
CA GLN A 225 -5.14 8.25 -4.22
C GLN A 225 -5.34 8.69 -2.76
N LEU A 226 -6.01 9.84 -2.56
CA LEU A 226 -6.34 10.44 -1.25
C LEU A 226 -7.60 9.85 -0.58
N GLU A 227 -8.40 9.08 -1.32
CA GLU A 227 -9.61 8.43 -0.82
C GLU A 227 -9.31 7.17 -0.01
N GLN A 228 -10.31 6.72 0.77
CA GLN A 228 -10.23 5.50 1.57
C GLN A 228 -10.01 4.27 0.68
N ARG A 229 -8.91 3.56 0.90
CA ARG A 229 -8.55 2.37 0.12
C ARG A 229 -9.21 1.14 0.71
N TYR A 230 -9.78 0.35 -0.18
CA TYR A 230 -10.20 -1.02 0.11
C TYR A 230 -9.11 -1.97 -0.36
N ASN A 231 -8.64 -2.81 0.55
CA ASN A 231 -7.70 -3.88 0.25
C ASN A 231 -8.30 -5.20 0.67
N GLU A 232 -7.68 -6.28 0.22
CA GLU A 232 -8.09 -7.62 0.60
C GLU A 232 -6.89 -8.42 1.10
N LEU A 233 -7.13 -9.31 2.06
CA LEU A 233 -6.17 -10.28 2.54
C LEU A 233 -6.62 -11.68 2.14
N TYR A 234 -5.71 -12.43 1.53
CA TYR A 234 -5.95 -13.74 0.94
C TYR A 234 -5.22 -14.81 1.75
N ILE A 235 -5.94 -15.88 2.08
CA ILE A 235 -5.37 -17.11 2.64
C ILE A 235 -5.81 -18.28 1.77
N LYS A 236 -4.85 -19.04 1.25
CA LYS A 236 -5.13 -20.22 0.44
C LYS A 236 -5.63 -21.35 1.33
N VAL A 237 -6.75 -21.94 0.96
CA VAL A 237 -7.37 -23.05 1.70
C VAL A 237 -7.08 -24.39 1.04
N ALA A 238 -7.23 -25.49 1.78
CA ALA A 238 -7.14 -26.83 1.22
C ALA A 238 -8.42 -27.15 0.43
N VAL A 239 -8.26 -27.91 -0.66
CA VAL A 239 -9.35 -28.48 -1.47
C VAL A 239 -9.43 -29.97 -1.21
#